data_AF-A0A953MPC2-F1
#
_entry.id   AF-A0A953MPC2-F1
#
_cell.length_a   1.000
_cell.length_b   1.000
_cell.length_c   1.000
_cell.angle_alpha   90.00
_cell.angle_beta   90.00
_cell.angle_gamma   90.00
#
_symmetry.space_group_name_H-M   'P 1'
#
loop_
_entity.id
_entity.type
_entity.pdbx_description
1 polymer ?
#
loop_
_entity_poly.entity_id
_entity_poly.type
_entity_poly.pdbx_seq_one_letter_code
_entity_poly.pdbx_strand_id
1 'polypeptide(L)'
;MDLIKQYITQSITAASNNLRLNSQQIEVVALLREVIIRSDDLEGDIKRMKRVTEFSTLAIRLNEIYNYLAGRVDILKLSDQFKIHSGGLIKDLTNMLETVTPPLFKAAANKLNLLDKPKSTMGMSGSFSSDNNSVVNIDLSKRKSSDEILERQSESIKEKLIFDDEKEDDEILFQNYEKTVLEPIKPLDTFLKKISPDELYIDELDAFVKKINANAELSDKIGFEIIGNMHKIIANALLLIKVRNLMPGKDTIVSLRACLIVIVAVVKGKEVDITNYLNKAEEFGKRLKMIKVRNE
;
A
#
# COMPACT_ATOMS: atom_id res chain seq x y z
N MET A 1 2.75 10.34 22.40
CA MET A 1 2.85 9.11 21.58
C MET A 1 4.30 8.91 21.22
N ASP A 2 4.78 7.67 21.27
CA ASP A 2 6.16 7.32 20.94
C ASP A 2 6.36 7.37 19.42
N LEU A 3 7.27 8.24 18.96
CA LEU A 3 7.60 8.45 17.54
C LEU A 3 7.94 7.12 16.86
N ILE A 4 8.58 6.21 17.59
CA ILE A 4 9.00 4.91 17.08
C ILE A 4 7.78 4.01 16.79
N LYS A 5 6.81 3.96 17.72
CA LYS A 5 5.54 3.22 17.53
C LYS A 5 4.76 3.77 16.34
N GLN A 6 4.69 5.09 16.20
CA GLN A 6 4.00 5.73 15.07
C GLN A 6 4.68 5.39 13.75
N TYR A 7 6.01 5.52 13.67
CA TYR A 7 6.76 5.24 12.46
C TYR A 7 6.60 3.79 12.00
N ILE A 8 6.73 2.83 12.93
CA ILE A 8 6.58 1.41 12.62
C ILE A 8 5.14 1.11 12.17
N THR A 9 4.14 1.65 12.87
CA THR A 9 2.73 1.47 12.50
C THR A 9 2.44 2.03 11.11
N GLN A 10 2.97 3.20 10.78
CA GLN A 10 2.85 3.81 9.45
C GLN A 10 3.60 3.00 8.39
N SER A 11 4.78 2.44 8.72
CA SER A 11 5.55 1.60 7.80
C SER A 11 4.81 0.30 7.46
N ILE A 12 4.18 -0.33 8.47
CA ILE A 12 3.33 -1.52 8.28
C ILE A 12 2.10 -1.17 7.45
N THR A 13 1.46 -0.03 7.72
CA THR A 13 0.28 0.42 6.97
C THR A 13 0.62 0.69 5.51
N ALA A 14 1.74 1.38 5.24
CA ALA A 14 2.25 1.61 3.90
C ALA A 14 2.55 0.27 3.19
N ALA A 15 3.18 -0.68 3.88
CA ALA A 15 3.44 -2.01 3.32
C ALA A 15 2.14 -2.77 3.02
N SER A 16 1.16 -2.77 3.94
CA SER A 16 -0.11 -3.47 3.76
C SER A 16 -0.94 -2.91 2.61
N ASN A 17 -0.86 -1.60 2.35
CA ASN A 17 -1.59 -0.95 1.27
C ASN A 17 -1.06 -1.34 -0.12
N ASN A 18 0.20 -1.79 -0.19
CA ASN A 18 0.81 -2.33 -1.41
C ASN A 18 0.47 -3.81 -1.64
N LEU A 19 -0.22 -4.46 -0.71
CA LEU A 19 -0.62 -5.86 -0.79
C LEU A 19 -2.10 -5.98 -1.11
N ARG A 20 -2.45 -6.96 -1.96
CA ARG A 20 -3.85 -7.34 -2.16
C ARG A 20 -4.27 -8.26 -1.02
N LEU A 21 -4.79 -7.67 0.06
CA LEU A 21 -5.19 -8.39 1.26
C LEU A 21 -6.64 -8.86 1.19
N ASN A 22 -6.90 -10.08 1.67
CA ASN A 22 -8.25 -10.57 1.95
C ASN A 22 -8.71 -10.13 3.36
N SER A 23 -9.99 -10.33 3.69
CA SER A 23 -10.58 -9.89 4.97
C SER A 23 -9.83 -10.43 6.21
N GLN A 24 -9.38 -11.68 6.17
CA GLN A 24 -8.60 -12.28 7.25
C GLN A 24 -7.22 -11.63 7.39
N GLN A 25 -6.56 -11.34 6.28
CA GLN A 25 -5.25 -10.68 6.27
C GLN A 25 -5.33 -9.23 6.75
N ILE A 26 -6.43 -8.53 6.42
CA ILE A 26 -6.71 -7.18 6.95
C ILE A 26 -6.89 -7.22 8.47
N GLU A 27 -7.64 -8.21 8.99
CA GLU A 27 -7.78 -8.40 10.45
C GLU A 27 -6.41 -8.67 11.10
N VAL A 28 -5.58 -9.53 10.50
CA VAL A 28 -4.23 -9.83 11.00
C VAL A 28 -3.34 -8.58 11.03
N VAL A 29 -3.37 -7.73 9.99
CA VAL A 29 -2.64 -6.46 9.96
C VAL A 29 -3.17 -5.49 11.03
N ALA A 30 -4.49 -5.41 11.21
CA ALA A 30 -5.09 -4.58 12.25
C ALA A 30 -4.65 -5.02 13.65
N LEU A 31 -4.69 -6.33 13.93
CA LEU A 31 -4.24 -6.91 15.19
C LEU A 31 -2.73 -6.67 15.42
N LEU A 32 -1.91 -6.77 14.37
CA LEU A 32 -0.48 -6.45 14.44
C LEU A 32 -0.22 -5.00 14.84
N ARG A 33 -0.95 -4.06 14.24
CA ARG A 33 -0.85 -2.64 14.59
C ARG A 33 -1.30 -2.38 16.03
N GLU A 34 -2.39 -3.03 16.45
CA GLU A 34 -2.89 -2.92 17.83
C GLU A 34 -1.86 -3.42 18.85
N VAL A 35 -1.21 -4.55 18.58
CA VAL A 35 -0.13 -5.10 19.44
C VAL A 35 1.04 -4.12 19.57
N ILE A 36 1.45 -3.49 18.46
CA ILE A 36 2.57 -2.53 18.46
C ILE A 36 2.21 -1.23 19.19
N ILE A 37 1.00 -0.72 19.01
CA ILE A 37 0.53 0.51 19.67
C ILE A 37 0.37 0.29 21.18
N ARG A 38 -0.17 -0.88 21.58
CA ARG A 38 -0.47 -1.23 22.97
C ARG A 38 0.74 -1.76 23.75
N SER A 39 1.81 -2.14 23.05
CA SER A 39 3.07 -2.57 23.67
C SER A 39 3.64 -1.47 24.56
N ASP A 40 3.93 -1.76 25.83
CA ASP A 40 4.62 -0.82 26.73
C ASP A 40 6.15 -0.83 26.49
N ASP A 41 6.71 -2.01 26.20
CA ASP A 41 8.12 -2.25 25.86
C ASP A 41 8.25 -2.83 24.44
N LEU A 42 8.30 -1.93 23.46
CA LEU A 42 8.36 -2.28 22.04
C LEU A 42 9.65 -3.04 21.68
N GLU A 43 10.77 -2.71 22.32
CA GLU A 43 12.04 -3.39 22.05
C GLU A 43 11.98 -4.85 22.53
N GLY A 44 11.48 -5.06 23.74
CA GLY A 44 11.25 -6.40 24.30
C GLY A 44 10.27 -7.21 23.47
N ASP A 45 9.17 -6.61 23.03
CA ASP A 45 8.17 -7.28 22.19
C ASP A 45 8.70 -7.68 20.83
N ILE A 46 9.46 -6.80 20.16
CA ILE A 46 10.10 -7.15 18.88
C ILE A 46 11.10 -8.31 19.07
N LYS A 47 11.89 -8.31 20.16
CA LYS A 47 12.79 -9.43 20.48
C LYS A 47 12.04 -10.73 20.76
N ARG A 48 10.87 -10.67 21.42
CA ARG A 48 9.99 -11.83 21.64
C ARG A 48 9.40 -12.33 20.32
N MET A 49 8.96 -11.43 19.44
CA MET A 49 8.43 -11.75 18.11
C MET A 49 9.45 -12.50 17.24
N LYS A 50 10.76 -12.20 17.36
CA LYS A 50 11.81 -12.99 16.67
C LYS A 50 11.82 -14.47 17.03
N ARG A 51 11.35 -14.84 18.24
CA ARG A 51 11.33 -16.23 18.72
C ARG A 51 10.09 -17.00 18.31
N VAL A 52 9.06 -16.30 17.83
CA VAL A 52 7.81 -16.90 17.36
C VAL A 52 7.95 -17.10 15.86
N THR A 53 7.85 -18.34 15.40
CA THR A 53 8.05 -18.72 13.99
C THR A 53 7.25 -17.86 13.02
N GLU A 54 6.00 -17.59 13.38
CA GLU A 54 5.01 -16.83 12.64
C GLU A 54 5.40 -15.35 12.47
N PHE A 55 6.14 -14.78 13.42
CA PHE A 55 6.57 -13.38 13.38
C PHE A 55 8.05 -13.21 13.04
N SER A 56 8.84 -14.27 13.04
CA SER A 56 10.31 -14.22 13.02
C SER A 56 10.89 -13.35 11.90
N THR A 57 10.48 -13.56 10.65
CA THR A 57 10.95 -12.80 9.49
C THR A 57 10.56 -11.32 9.58
N LEU A 58 9.30 -11.04 9.92
CA LEU A 58 8.79 -9.68 10.09
C LEU A 58 9.49 -8.96 11.25
N ALA A 59 9.69 -9.66 12.37
CA ALA A 59 10.30 -9.13 13.58
C ALA A 59 11.78 -8.77 13.40
N ILE A 60 12.51 -9.46 12.52
CA ILE A 60 13.87 -9.08 12.14
C ILE A 60 13.86 -7.69 11.52
N ARG A 61 12.98 -7.45 10.55
CA ARG A 61 12.87 -6.15 9.87
C ARG A 61 12.32 -5.05 10.77
N LEU A 62 11.33 -5.35 11.62
CA LEU A 62 10.85 -4.40 12.63
C LEU A 62 11.95 -3.99 13.60
N ASN A 63 12.87 -4.90 13.94
CA ASN A 63 14.01 -4.59 14.80
C ASN A 63 15.06 -3.72 14.10
N GLU A 64 15.27 -3.89 12.80
CA GLU A 64 16.14 -3.02 12.01
C GLU A 64 15.59 -1.58 12.01
N ILE A 65 14.28 -1.43 11.78
CA ILE A 65 13.59 -0.14 11.81
C ILE A 65 13.64 0.47 13.20
N TYR A 66 13.39 -0.32 14.25
CA TYR A 66 13.49 0.13 15.64
C TYR A 66 14.90 0.64 15.95
N ASN A 67 15.94 -0.12 15.60
CA ASN A 67 17.33 0.27 15.83
C ASN A 67 17.73 1.54 15.06
N TYR A 68 17.24 1.71 13.84
CA TYR A 68 17.46 2.92 13.06
C TYR A 68 16.90 4.14 13.79
N LEU A 69 15.67 4.03 14.32
CA LEU A 69 14.98 5.12 14.99
C LEU A 69 15.48 5.39 16.41
N ALA A 70 15.95 4.36 17.11
CA ALA A 70 16.56 4.48 18.43
C ALA A 70 17.97 5.11 18.36
N GLY A 71 18.60 5.12 17.18
CA GLY A 71 19.88 5.76 16.92
C GLY A 71 19.78 7.27 16.62
N ARG A 72 20.86 7.84 16.08
CA ARG A 72 20.83 9.23 15.56
C ARG A 72 20.22 9.21 14.17
N VAL A 73 18.94 9.56 14.09
CA VAL A 73 18.20 9.65 12.83
C VAL A 73 18.57 10.93 12.09
N ASP A 74 19.00 10.81 10.84
CA ASP A 74 19.08 11.94 9.92
C ASP A 74 17.67 12.28 9.42
N ILE A 75 17.10 13.37 9.95
CA ILE A 75 15.73 13.81 9.67
C ILE A 75 15.57 14.13 8.18
N LEU A 76 16.62 14.61 7.50
CA LEU A 76 16.57 14.97 6.08
C LEU A 76 16.36 13.74 5.20
N LYS A 77 16.89 12.58 5.62
CA LYS A 77 16.76 11.31 4.89
C LYS A 77 15.64 10.43 5.41
N LEU A 78 14.88 10.87 6.42
CA LEU A 78 13.86 10.06 7.07
C LEU A 78 12.76 9.59 6.11
N SER A 79 12.35 10.44 5.17
CA SER A 79 11.34 10.10 4.15
C SER A 79 11.84 9.03 3.17
N ASP A 80 13.08 9.14 2.72
CA ASP A 80 13.68 8.15 1.82
C ASP A 80 13.88 6.80 2.54
N GLN A 81 14.34 6.85 3.79
CA GLN A 81 14.47 5.67 4.62
C GLN A 81 13.11 5.05 4.94
N PHE A 82 12.06 5.84 5.10
CA PHE A 82 10.70 5.33 5.26
C PHE A 82 10.23 4.53 4.04
N LYS A 83 10.52 4.98 2.82
CA LYS A 83 10.20 4.23 1.59
C LYS A 83 10.96 2.89 1.53
N ILE A 84 12.22 2.88 1.93
CA ILE A 84 13.04 1.65 1.99
C ILE A 84 12.50 0.70 3.06
N HIS A 85 12.20 1.20 4.26
CA HIS A 85 11.68 0.41 5.38
C HIS A 85 10.30 -0.19 5.07
N SER A 86 9.37 0.63 4.56
CA SER A 86 8.04 0.16 4.16
C SER A 86 8.11 -0.80 2.98
N GLY A 87 8.94 -0.51 1.97
CA GLY A 87 9.16 -1.41 0.83
C GLY A 87 9.74 -2.76 1.23
N GLY A 88 10.69 -2.77 2.17
CA GLY A 88 11.24 -4.01 2.74
C GLY A 88 10.20 -4.83 3.51
N LEU A 89 9.27 -4.17 4.19
CA LEU A 89 8.20 -4.84 4.93
C LEU A 89 7.17 -5.52 4.02
N ILE A 90 7.02 -5.10 2.75
CA ILE A 90 6.05 -5.69 1.82
C ILE A 90 6.25 -7.21 1.74
N LYS A 91 7.47 -7.66 1.40
CA LYS A 91 7.78 -9.09 1.23
C LYS A 91 7.60 -9.88 2.53
N ASP A 92 8.05 -9.31 3.65
CA ASP A 92 8.02 -10.01 4.94
C ASP A 92 6.60 -10.08 5.51
N LEU A 93 5.80 -9.05 5.26
CA LEU A 93 4.38 -9.01 5.58
C LEU A 93 3.60 -10.00 4.69
N THR A 94 3.90 -10.10 3.39
CA THR A 94 3.30 -11.12 2.51
C THR A 94 3.54 -12.53 3.05
N ASN A 95 4.79 -12.88 3.36
CA ASN A 95 5.13 -14.21 3.87
C ASN A 95 4.40 -14.53 5.18
N MET A 96 4.26 -13.55 6.08
CA MET A 96 3.48 -13.71 7.31
C MET A 96 1.99 -13.92 6.99
N LEU A 97 1.41 -13.11 6.11
CA LEU A 97 -0.02 -13.15 5.78
C LEU A 97 -0.45 -14.36 4.94
N GLU A 98 0.49 -15.06 4.31
CA GLU A 98 0.26 -16.35 3.66
C GLU A 98 0.18 -17.52 4.66
N THR A 99 0.81 -17.38 5.82
CA THR A 99 0.98 -18.47 6.80
C THR A 99 0.16 -18.25 8.08
N VAL A 100 -0.25 -17.01 8.36
CA VAL A 100 -0.90 -16.62 9.61
C VAL A 100 -2.34 -16.20 9.37
N THR A 101 -3.27 -16.91 10.01
CA THR A 101 -4.69 -16.56 10.07
C THR A 101 -5.01 -15.81 11.37
N PRO A 102 -6.14 -15.08 11.49
CA PRO A 102 -6.53 -14.39 12.72
C PRO A 102 -6.49 -15.23 14.02
N PRO A 103 -6.95 -16.50 14.06
CA PRO A 103 -6.83 -17.32 15.26
C PRO A 103 -5.38 -17.71 15.57
N LEU A 104 -4.57 -17.99 14.55
CA LEU A 104 -3.13 -18.27 14.72
C LEU A 104 -2.39 -17.02 15.21
N PHE A 105 -2.74 -15.85 14.68
CA PHE A 105 -2.22 -14.57 15.13
C PHE A 105 -2.53 -14.32 16.59
N LYS A 106 -3.79 -14.48 17.02
CA LYS A 106 -4.21 -14.31 18.42
C LYS A 106 -3.49 -15.31 19.33
N ALA A 107 -3.33 -16.56 18.90
CA ALA A 107 -2.57 -17.57 19.65
C ALA A 107 -1.08 -17.20 19.77
N ALA A 108 -0.46 -16.73 18.69
CA ALA A 108 0.92 -16.28 18.66
C ALA A 108 1.14 -15.02 19.51
N ALA A 109 0.23 -14.04 19.45
CA ALA A 109 0.25 -12.84 20.28
C ALA A 109 0.06 -13.18 21.77
N ASN A 110 -0.81 -14.15 22.10
CA ASN A 110 -0.94 -14.64 23.46
C ASN A 110 0.31 -15.36 23.96
N LYS A 111 1.05 -16.07 23.09
CA LYS A 111 2.38 -16.62 23.44
C LYS A 111 3.37 -15.51 23.78
N LEU A 112 3.31 -14.35 23.12
CA LEU A 112 4.17 -13.20 23.46
C LEU A 112 3.89 -12.70 24.89
N ASN A 113 2.61 -12.59 25.27
CA ASN A 113 2.20 -12.20 26.62
C ASN A 113 2.54 -13.24 27.70
N LEU A 114 2.58 -14.53 27.35
CA LEU A 114 2.94 -15.61 28.28
C LEU A 114 4.45 -15.71 28.52
N LEU A 115 5.28 -15.14 27.65
CA LEU A 115 6.73 -15.06 27.85
C LEU A 115 7.13 -14.04 28.93
N ASP A 116 6.20 -13.18 29.38
CA ASP A 116 6.40 -12.19 30.45
C ASP A 116 6.14 -12.73 31.86
N LYS A 117 5.62 -13.95 32.01
CA LYS A 117 5.56 -14.55 33.35
C LYS A 117 6.92 -15.15 33.70
N PRO A 118 7.60 -14.66 34.76
CA PRO A 118 8.75 -15.38 35.28
C PRO A 118 8.31 -16.81 35.61
N LYS A 119 9.17 -17.78 35.27
CA LYS A 119 8.98 -19.20 35.57
C LYS A 119 8.65 -19.39 37.07
N SER A 120 7.38 -19.46 37.41
CA SER A 120 6.90 -20.01 38.67
C SER A 120 6.02 -21.23 38.37
N THR A 121 6.70 -22.38 38.44
CA THR A 121 6.24 -23.65 39.05
C THR A 121 4.83 -24.20 38.76
N MET A 122 4.86 -25.40 38.14
CA MET A 122 3.89 -26.53 38.17
C MET A 122 2.54 -26.35 37.44
N GLY A 123 2.07 -27.29 36.62
CA GLY A 123 2.57 -28.64 36.31
C GLY A 123 1.74 -29.35 35.22
N MET A 124 2.34 -30.43 34.68
CA MET A 124 1.78 -31.50 33.83
C MET A 124 1.20 -31.08 32.46
N SER A 125 1.47 -31.71 31.32
CA SER A 125 2.21 -32.92 30.95
C SER A 125 2.23 -32.99 29.42
N GLY A 126 3.34 -33.42 28.80
CA GLY A 126 3.34 -33.73 27.36
C GLY A 126 4.69 -33.57 26.66
N SER A 127 5.63 -34.43 27.03
CA SER A 127 6.91 -34.75 26.35
C SER A 127 6.91 -34.58 24.83
N PHE A 128 7.94 -33.93 24.26
CA PHE A 128 8.91 -34.57 23.35
C PHE A 128 10.18 -33.71 23.24
N SER A 129 11.28 -34.39 22.93
CA SER A 129 12.64 -34.11 23.37
C SER A 129 13.48 -33.26 22.40
N SER A 130 14.40 -32.51 22.99
CA SER A 130 15.80 -32.17 22.64
C SER A 130 16.37 -32.29 21.22
N ASP A 131 17.29 -31.34 20.98
CA ASP A 131 18.52 -31.40 20.17
C ASP A 131 18.46 -30.97 18.69
N ASN A 132 18.85 -29.72 18.41
CA ASN A 132 20.26 -29.46 18.07
C ASN A 132 20.57 -27.97 17.91
N ASN A 133 21.63 -27.58 18.60
CA ASN A 133 22.26 -26.27 18.64
C ASN A 133 23.13 -26.08 17.38
N SER A 134 22.82 -25.11 16.53
CA SER A 134 23.86 -24.45 15.71
C SER A 134 23.49 -22.99 15.49
N VAL A 135 24.10 -22.14 16.30
CA VAL A 135 24.13 -20.69 16.12
C VAL A 135 25.02 -20.41 14.91
N VAL A 136 24.40 -20.12 13.76
CA VAL A 136 25.12 -19.60 12.59
C VAL A 136 25.41 -18.13 12.87
N ASN A 137 26.61 -17.87 13.37
CA ASN A 137 27.11 -16.54 13.66
C ASN A 137 27.60 -15.90 12.35
N ILE A 138 26.75 -15.12 11.68
CA ILE A 138 27.12 -14.39 10.46
C ILE A 138 27.60 -13.00 10.87
N ASP A 139 28.91 -12.83 10.89
CA ASP A 139 29.58 -11.53 11.01
C ASP A 139 29.41 -10.75 9.69
N LEU A 140 28.62 -9.69 9.72
CA LEU A 140 28.32 -8.81 8.59
C LEU A 140 29.20 -7.55 8.54
N SER A 141 30.33 -7.51 9.24
CA SER A 141 31.25 -6.36 9.27
C SER A 141 32.04 -6.11 7.97
N LYS A 142 31.66 -6.71 6.83
CA LYS A 142 32.28 -6.48 5.52
C LYS A 142 31.26 -6.29 4.40
N ARG A 143 30.53 -5.17 4.41
CA ARG A 143 30.06 -4.56 3.17
C ARG A 143 30.53 -3.11 3.11
N LYS A 144 31.45 -2.85 2.19
CA LYS A 144 31.90 -1.51 1.82
C LYS A 144 30.71 -0.71 1.31
N SER A 145 30.58 0.50 1.84
CA SER A 145 29.77 1.57 1.28
C SER A 145 30.33 1.97 -0.09
N SER A 146 29.42 2.22 -1.03
CA SER A 146 29.72 2.98 -2.24
C SER A 146 28.66 4.07 -2.36
N ASP A 147 28.88 5.15 -1.62
CA ASP A 147 28.46 6.49 -2.02
C ASP A 147 29.35 6.88 -3.20
N GLU A 148 28.75 7.09 -4.36
CA GLU A 148 29.21 7.95 -5.46
C GLU A 148 28.29 7.70 -6.65
N ILE A 149 27.19 8.47 -6.76
CA ILE A 149 26.77 9.22 -7.97
C ILE A 149 25.73 10.25 -7.47
N LEU A 150 26.24 11.41 -7.08
CA LEU A 150 25.47 12.63 -6.86
C LEU A 150 25.42 13.42 -8.18
N GLU A 151 24.42 14.30 -8.28
CA GLU A 151 24.31 15.45 -9.18
C GLU A 151 23.79 15.23 -10.61
N ARG A 152 22.51 15.59 -10.80
CA ARG A 152 22.12 16.85 -11.47
C ARG A 152 20.60 17.01 -11.43
N GLN A 153 20.15 18.27 -11.44
CA GLN A 153 18.77 18.74 -11.60
C GLN A 153 17.97 19.05 -10.32
N SER A 154 18.60 19.79 -9.40
CA SER A 154 17.90 20.67 -8.46
C SER A 154 17.99 22.10 -9.00
N GLU A 155 16.90 22.68 -9.52
CA GLU A 155 16.69 24.15 -9.52
C GLU A 155 15.33 24.67 -10.01
N SER A 156 14.38 23.86 -10.49
CA SER A 156 13.08 24.38 -11.00
C SER A 156 11.85 24.17 -10.11
N ILE A 157 11.99 23.60 -8.90
CA ILE A 157 10.84 23.20 -8.05
C ILE A 157 10.61 24.15 -6.86
N LYS A 158 11.36 25.26 -6.74
CA LYS A 158 11.29 26.17 -5.59
C LYS A 158 10.22 27.27 -5.64
N GLU A 159 9.42 27.37 -6.71
CA GLU A 159 8.44 28.49 -6.84
C GLU A 159 6.95 28.11 -6.70
N LYS A 160 6.59 26.84 -6.50
CA LYS A 160 5.18 26.45 -6.27
C LYS A 160 4.82 26.04 -4.83
N LEU A 161 5.75 26.21 -3.88
CA LEU A 161 5.62 25.76 -2.50
C LEU A 161 5.06 26.81 -1.51
N ILE A 162 4.59 27.97 -1.98
CA ILE A 162 4.23 29.10 -1.10
C ILE A 162 2.70 29.34 -1.00
N PHE A 163 1.86 28.65 -1.77
CA PHE A 163 0.40 28.84 -1.72
C PHE A 163 -0.38 27.51 -1.82
N ASP A 164 -0.28 26.69 -0.77
CA ASP A 164 -1.37 25.77 -0.35
C ASP A 164 -1.11 25.41 1.12
N ASP A 165 -1.20 26.43 1.98
CA ASP A 165 -1.37 26.28 3.42
C ASP A 165 -2.82 25.89 3.70
N GLU A 166 -3.16 24.61 3.56
CA GLU A 166 -4.25 23.99 4.31
C GLU A 166 -3.82 22.58 4.74
N LYS A 167 -3.28 22.51 5.97
CA LYS A 167 -3.18 21.26 6.73
C LYS A 167 -4.58 20.86 7.16
N GLU A 168 -5.32 20.16 6.31
CA GLU A 168 -6.48 19.37 6.73
C GLU A 168 -6.13 17.87 6.69
N ASP A 169 -5.81 17.35 7.88
CA ASP A 169 -5.95 15.98 8.36
C ASP A 169 -5.69 14.81 7.37
N ASP A 170 -4.43 14.38 7.29
CA ASP A 170 -4.00 13.10 6.69
C ASP A 170 -4.76 11.87 7.29
N GLU A 171 -5.25 11.96 8.53
CA GLU A 171 -6.07 10.92 9.18
C GLU A 171 -7.54 10.90 8.68
N ILE A 172 -8.11 12.04 8.28
CA ILE A 172 -9.48 12.14 7.73
C ILE A 172 -9.50 11.70 6.25
N LEU A 173 -8.40 11.94 5.52
CA LEU A 173 -8.24 11.53 4.11
C LEU A 173 -8.41 10.00 3.93
N PHE A 174 -7.97 9.19 4.89
CA PHE A 174 -8.12 7.73 4.84
C PHE A 174 -9.55 7.26 5.11
N GLN A 175 -10.25 7.82 6.10
CA GLN A 175 -11.59 7.34 6.49
C GLN A 175 -12.64 7.53 5.38
N ASN A 176 -12.42 8.50 4.49
CA ASN A 176 -13.33 8.79 3.38
C ASN A 176 -12.81 8.33 2.02
N TYR A 177 -11.60 7.76 1.94
CA TYR A 177 -10.95 7.40 0.68
C TYR A 177 -11.83 6.48 -0.18
N GLU A 178 -12.33 5.38 0.39
CA GLU A 178 -13.18 4.41 -0.34
C GLU A 178 -14.41 5.07 -0.93
N LYS A 179 -15.07 5.93 -0.16
CA LYS A 179 -16.26 6.65 -0.60
C LYS A 179 -15.94 7.62 -1.74
N THR A 180 -14.85 8.38 -1.61
CA THR A 180 -14.39 9.36 -2.59
C THR A 180 -14.00 8.70 -3.91
N VAL A 181 -13.25 7.60 -3.89
CA VAL A 181 -12.84 6.91 -5.12
C VAL A 181 -13.99 6.17 -5.80
N LEU A 182 -15.01 5.74 -5.04
CA LEU A 182 -16.19 5.06 -5.57
C LEU A 182 -17.30 6.00 -6.04
N GLU A 183 -17.36 7.24 -5.54
CA GLU A 183 -18.39 8.24 -5.89
C GLU A 183 -18.59 8.41 -7.41
N PRO A 184 -17.55 8.64 -8.24
CA PRO A 184 -17.75 8.89 -9.66
C PRO A 184 -18.07 7.63 -10.47
N ILE A 185 -17.88 6.43 -9.93
CA ILE A 185 -17.91 5.18 -10.70
C ILE A 185 -19.30 4.88 -11.26
N LYS A 186 -20.35 4.97 -10.43
CA LYS A 186 -21.73 4.66 -10.86
C LYS A 186 -22.30 5.70 -11.82
N PRO A 187 -22.14 7.03 -11.57
CA PRO A 187 -22.49 8.04 -12.54
C PRO A 187 -21.74 7.86 -13.87
N LEU A 188 -20.44 7.54 -13.83
CA LEU A 188 -19.65 7.32 -15.03
C LEU A 188 -20.12 6.08 -15.81
N ASP A 189 -20.41 4.94 -15.18
CA ASP A 189 -20.94 3.77 -15.92
C ASP A 189 -22.28 4.10 -16.61
N THR A 190 -23.10 4.93 -15.98
CA THR A 190 -24.37 5.39 -16.55
C THR A 190 -24.14 6.31 -17.75
N PHE A 191 -23.16 7.22 -17.66
CA PHE A 191 -22.73 8.06 -18.77
C PHE A 191 -22.18 7.21 -19.94
N LEU A 192 -21.32 6.24 -19.67
CA LEU A 192 -20.77 5.32 -20.68
C LEU A 192 -21.82 4.44 -21.36
N LYS A 193 -23.04 4.31 -20.80
CA LYS A 193 -24.18 3.65 -21.47
C LYS A 193 -24.88 4.55 -22.48
N LYS A 194 -24.82 5.86 -22.28
CA LYS A 194 -25.51 6.87 -23.07
C LYS A 194 -24.63 7.48 -24.15
N ILE A 195 -23.31 7.51 -23.92
CA ILE A 195 -22.36 8.16 -24.80
C ILE A 195 -22.48 7.61 -26.23
N SER A 196 -22.79 8.50 -27.16
CA SER A 196 -22.82 8.24 -28.60
C SER A 196 -21.64 8.91 -29.30
N PRO A 197 -21.08 8.33 -30.38
CA PRO A 197 -20.02 8.96 -31.17
C PRO A 197 -20.40 10.30 -31.80
N ASP A 198 -21.70 10.51 -32.04
CA ASP A 198 -22.21 11.67 -32.78
C ASP A 198 -22.55 12.87 -31.86
N GLU A 199 -22.61 12.65 -30.55
CA GLU A 199 -22.98 13.67 -29.56
C GLU A 199 -21.74 14.30 -28.89
N LEU A 200 -21.82 15.59 -28.59
CA LEU A 200 -20.76 16.36 -27.93
C LEU A 200 -21.09 16.57 -26.44
N TYR A 201 -20.45 15.79 -25.57
CA TYR A 201 -20.62 15.86 -24.11
C TYR A 201 -19.48 16.61 -23.41
N ILE A 202 -19.09 17.77 -23.93
CA ILE A 202 -17.85 18.46 -23.51
C ILE A 202 -17.84 18.76 -22.00
N ASP A 203 -18.92 19.34 -21.48
CA ASP A 203 -19.00 19.75 -20.07
C ASP A 203 -19.05 18.56 -19.10
N GLU A 204 -19.80 17.50 -19.44
CA GLU A 204 -19.87 16.28 -18.64
C GLU A 204 -18.52 15.55 -18.62
N LEU A 205 -17.83 15.47 -19.76
CA LEU A 205 -16.50 14.88 -19.86
C LEU A 205 -15.49 15.64 -18.99
N ASP A 206 -15.50 16.97 -19.01
CA ASP A 206 -14.60 17.78 -18.17
C ASP A 206 -14.86 17.58 -16.68
N ALA A 207 -16.14 17.52 -16.27
CA ALA A 207 -16.50 17.25 -14.90
C ALA A 207 -15.99 15.88 -14.43
N PHE A 208 -16.15 14.83 -15.24
CA PHE A 208 -15.64 13.50 -14.93
C PHE A 208 -14.11 13.44 -14.92
N VAL A 209 -13.44 14.03 -15.92
CA VAL A 209 -11.98 14.07 -16.00
C VAL A 209 -11.38 14.74 -14.77
N LYS A 210 -11.93 15.88 -14.33
CA LYS A 210 -11.47 16.60 -13.14
C LYS A 210 -11.60 15.72 -11.88
N LYS A 211 -12.78 15.13 -11.64
CA LYS A 211 -13.01 14.25 -10.48
C LYS A 211 -12.11 13.01 -10.49
N ILE A 212 -11.97 12.37 -11.65
CA ILE A 212 -11.18 11.12 -11.76
C ILE A 212 -9.68 11.40 -11.64
N ASN A 213 -9.18 12.52 -12.15
CA ASN A 213 -7.79 12.92 -11.94
C ASN A 213 -7.50 13.23 -10.47
N ALA A 214 -8.40 13.94 -9.78
CA ALA A 214 -8.26 14.16 -8.33
C ALA A 214 -8.20 12.82 -7.57
N ASN A 215 -9.03 11.85 -7.95
CA ASN A 215 -9.00 10.51 -7.35
C ASN A 215 -7.72 9.73 -7.71
N ALA A 216 -7.17 9.89 -8.90
CA ALA A 216 -5.87 9.33 -9.29
C ALA A 216 -4.76 9.89 -8.41
N GLU A 217 -4.68 11.21 -8.26
CA GLU A 217 -3.68 11.88 -7.41
C GLU A 217 -3.82 11.47 -5.94
N LEU A 218 -5.05 11.42 -5.44
CA LEU A 218 -5.33 10.94 -4.08
C LEU A 218 -4.86 9.50 -3.89
N SER A 219 -5.12 8.63 -4.87
CA SER A 219 -4.67 7.23 -4.85
C SER A 219 -3.15 7.11 -4.89
N ASP A 220 -2.48 7.91 -5.71
CA ASP A 220 -1.01 7.94 -5.77
C ASP A 220 -0.40 8.45 -4.46
N LYS A 221 -0.96 9.52 -3.87
CA LYS A 221 -0.51 10.09 -2.58
C LYS A 221 -0.60 9.07 -1.46
N ILE A 222 -1.63 8.23 -1.49
CA ILE A 222 -1.86 7.18 -0.48
C ILE A 222 -1.06 5.89 -0.80
N GLY A 223 -0.54 5.75 -2.03
CA GLY A 223 0.25 4.59 -2.47
C GLY A 223 -0.56 3.46 -3.10
N PHE A 224 -1.82 3.70 -3.49
CA PHE A 224 -2.65 2.73 -4.22
C PHE A 224 -2.40 2.81 -5.73
N GLU A 225 -1.26 2.29 -6.17
CA GLU A 225 -0.81 2.40 -7.56
C GLU A 225 -1.80 1.80 -8.59
N ILE A 226 -2.39 0.65 -8.28
CA ILE A 226 -3.36 0.00 -9.19
C ILE A 226 -4.58 0.91 -9.38
N ILE A 227 -5.14 1.44 -8.28
CA ILE A 227 -6.32 2.32 -8.33
C ILE A 227 -5.98 3.63 -9.03
N GLY A 228 -4.83 4.24 -8.70
CA GLY A 228 -4.34 5.45 -9.36
C GLY A 228 -4.18 5.25 -10.86
N ASN A 229 -3.57 4.14 -11.29
CA ASN A 229 -3.41 3.79 -12.69
C ASN A 229 -4.75 3.60 -13.41
N MET A 230 -5.73 2.92 -12.80
CA MET A 230 -7.06 2.76 -13.41
C MET A 230 -7.75 4.12 -13.62
N HIS A 231 -7.71 5.00 -12.61
CA HIS A 231 -8.26 6.35 -12.73
C HIS A 231 -7.56 7.16 -13.83
N LYS A 232 -6.21 7.12 -13.90
CA LYS A 232 -5.44 7.77 -14.98
C LYS A 232 -5.83 7.26 -16.37
N ILE A 233 -6.00 5.95 -16.54
CA ILE A 233 -6.43 5.36 -17.82
C ILE A 233 -7.82 5.90 -18.21
N ILE A 234 -8.75 5.95 -17.26
CA ILE A 234 -10.09 6.47 -17.51
C ILE A 234 -10.03 7.96 -17.88
N ALA A 235 -9.35 8.80 -17.10
CA ALA A 235 -9.26 10.24 -17.37
C ALA A 235 -8.63 10.52 -18.75
N ASN A 236 -7.54 9.81 -19.08
CA ASN A 236 -6.89 9.93 -20.39
C ASN A 236 -7.83 9.52 -21.54
N ALA A 237 -8.59 8.44 -21.38
CA ALA A 237 -9.55 8.00 -22.39
C ALA A 237 -10.68 9.04 -22.59
N LEU A 238 -11.24 9.57 -21.50
CA LEU A 238 -12.28 10.60 -21.57
C LEU A 238 -11.78 11.88 -22.23
N LEU A 239 -10.54 12.28 -21.95
CA LEU A 239 -9.90 13.43 -22.61
C LEU A 239 -9.70 13.17 -24.10
N LEU A 240 -9.27 11.96 -24.49
CA LEU A 240 -9.14 11.58 -25.90
C LEU A 240 -10.49 11.51 -26.63
N ILE A 241 -11.57 11.11 -25.94
CA ILE A 241 -12.93 11.18 -26.47
C ILE A 241 -13.36 12.64 -26.66
N LYS A 242 -13.09 13.51 -25.68
CA LYS A 242 -13.41 14.95 -25.76
C LYS A 242 -12.77 15.61 -26.99
N VAL A 243 -11.50 15.32 -27.26
CA VAL A 243 -10.79 15.86 -28.45
C VAL A 243 -11.06 15.08 -29.73
N ARG A 244 -12.00 14.11 -29.73
CA ARG A 244 -12.37 13.23 -30.85
C ARG A 244 -11.23 12.36 -31.42
N ASN A 245 -10.16 12.16 -30.66
CA ASN A 245 -9.06 11.26 -31.02
C ASN A 245 -9.31 9.80 -30.62
N LEU A 246 -10.37 9.54 -29.84
CA LEU A 246 -10.82 8.21 -29.48
C LEU A 246 -12.33 8.11 -29.66
N MET A 247 -12.78 7.17 -30.48
CA MET A 247 -14.21 6.93 -30.67
C MET A 247 -14.75 6.12 -29.47
N PRO A 248 -15.88 6.53 -28.86
CA PRO A 248 -16.52 5.78 -27.77
C PRO A 248 -17.30 4.57 -28.31
N GLY A 249 -16.64 3.71 -29.09
CA GLY A 249 -17.22 2.47 -29.59
C GLY A 249 -17.36 1.40 -28.52
N LYS A 250 -18.00 0.28 -28.87
CA LYS A 250 -18.24 -0.86 -27.97
C LYS A 250 -16.97 -1.31 -27.25
N ASP A 251 -15.86 -1.43 -27.97
CA ASP A 251 -14.58 -1.88 -27.39
C ASP A 251 -13.99 -0.89 -26.39
N THR A 252 -14.03 0.41 -26.71
CA THR A 252 -13.61 1.50 -25.82
C THR A 252 -14.44 1.51 -24.54
N ILE A 253 -15.77 1.42 -24.66
CA ILE A 253 -16.69 1.39 -23.52
C ILE A 253 -16.44 0.17 -22.63
N VAL A 254 -16.25 -1.02 -23.23
CA VAL A 254 -15.96 -2.24 -22.47
C VAL A 254 -14.62 -2.12 -21.73
N SER A 255 -13.62 -1.49 -22.35
CA SER A 255 -12.30 -1.29 -21.72
C SER A 255 -12.35 -0.27 -20.57
N LEU A 256 -13.12 0.81 -20.73
CA LEU A 256 -13.41 1.75 -19.64
C LEU A 256 -14.14 1.07 -18.48
N ARG A 257 -15.14 0.25 -18.79
CA ARG A 257 -15.84 -0.56 -17.76
C ARG A 257 -14.93 -1.55 -17.06
N ALA A 258 -13.95 -2.14 -17.76
CA ALA A 258 -12.97 -3.00 -17.13
C ALA A 258 -12.18 -2.24 -16.05
N CYS A 259 -11.78 -1.00 -16.33
CA CYS A 259 -11.13 -0.12 -15.34
C CYS A 259 -12.05 0.14 -14.13
N LEU A 260 -13.34 0.43 -14.36
CA LEU A 260 -14.32 0.64 -13.28
C LEU A 260 -14.51 -0.62 -12.42
N ILE A 261 -14.58 -1.79 -13.04
CA ILE A 261 -14.71 -3.08 -12.34
C ILE A 261 -13.48 -3.33 -11.47
N VAL A 262 -12.27 -3.08 -11.99
CA VAL A 262 -11.02 -3.21 -11.22
C VAL A 262 -11.05 -2.28 -10.00
N ILE A 263 -11.41 -1.00 -10.16
CA ILE A 263 -11.52 -0.06 -9.04
C ILE A 263 -12.50 -0.58 -7.98
N VAL A 264 -13.71 -0.96 -8.38
CA VAL A 264 -14.73 -1.44 -7.43
C VAL A 264 -14.31 -2.72 -6.73
N ALA A 265 -13.71 -3.67 -7.45
CA ALA A 265 -13.31 -4.95 -6.90
C ALA A 265 -12.14 -4.81 -5.91
N VAL A 266 -11.15 -3.97 -6.25
CA VAL A 266 -9.98 -3.69 -5.39
C VAL A 266 -10.42 -2.93 -4.15
N VAL A 267 -11.23 -1.87 -4.29
CA VAL A 267 -11.66 -1.04 -3.15
C VAL A 267 -12.62 -1.81 -2.22
N LYS A 268 -13.56 -2.59 -2.76
CA LYS A 268 -14.53 -3.33 -1.93
C LYS A 268 -14.01 -4.67 -1.41
N GLY A 269 -12.74 -5.01 -1.67
CA GLY A 269 -12.14 -6.27 -1.23
C GLY A 269 -12.91 -7.52 -1.68
N LYS A 270 -13.59 -7.47 -2.83
CA LYS A 270 -14.38 -8.63 -3.30
C LYS A 270 -13.44 -9.71 -3.83
N GLU A 271 -13.67 -10.96 -3.43
CA GLU A 271 -13.00 -12.17 -3.95
C GLU A 271 -13.46 -12.51 -5.38
N VAL A 272 -13.37 -11.54 -6.28
CA VAL A 272 -13.65 -11.72 -7.70
C VAL A 272 -12.31 -11.80 -8.42
N ASP A 273 -12.17 -12.78 -9.31
CA ASP A 273 -11.04 -12.82 -10.22
C ASP A 273 -11.13 -11.62 -11.18
N ILE A 274 -10.20 -10.68 -10.99
CA ILE A 274 -10.11 -9.46 -11.80
C ILE A 274 -9.05 -9.55 -12.89
N THR A 275 -8.33 -10.67 -13.01
CA THR A 275 -7.15 -10.80 -13.88
C THR A 275 -7.47 -10.43 -15.32
N ASN A 276 -8.62 -10.91 -15.83
CA ASN A 276 -9.08 -10.59 -17.19
C ASN A 276 -9.40 -9.10 -17.37
N TYR A 277 -9.98 -8.46 -16.35
CA TYR A 277 -10.32 -7.03 -16.40
C TYR A 277 -9.08 -6.15 -16.26
N LEU A 278 -8.14 -6.54 -15.41
CA LEU A 278 -6.86 -5.86 -15.21
C LEU A 278 -6.02 -5.90 -16.49
N ASN A 279 -5.84 -7.09 -17.07
CA ASN A 279 -5.12 -7.26 -18.34
C ASN A 279 -5.73 -6.41 -19.46
N LYS A 280 -7.06 -6.40 -19.56
CA LYS A 280 -7.78 -5.58 -20.54
C LYS A 280 -7.59 -4.07 -20.31
N ALA A 281 -7.63 -3.63 -19.05
CA ALA A 281 -7.40 -2.23 -18.70
C ALA A 281 -5.96 -1.79 -18.99
N GLU A 282 -4.97 -2.63 -18.68
CA GLU A 282 -3.56 -2.35 -18.98
C GLU A 282 -3.28 -2.30 -20.47
N GLU A 283 -3.81 -3.24 -21.24
CA GLU A 283 -3.69 -3.25 -22.70
C GLU A 283 -4.33 -1.99 -23.29
N PHE A 284 -5.51 -1.60 -22.80
CA PHE A 284 -6.16 -0.36 -23.18
C PHE A 284 -5.30 0.86 -22.86
N GLY A 285 -4.73 0.94 -21.65
CA GLY A 285 -3.79 1.99 -21.26
C GLY A 285 -2.57 2.09 -22.19
N LYS A 286 -2.01 0.96 -22.62
CA LYS A 286 -0.92 0.92 -23.63
C LYS A 286 -1.38 1.48 -24.97
N ARG A 287 -2.57 1.10 -25.45
CA ARG A 287 -3.15 1.63 -26.70
C ARG A 287 -3.35 3.15 -26.66
N LEU A 288 -3.83 3.70 -25.54
CA LEU A 288 -4.01 5.15 -25.38
C LEU A 288 -2.69 5.92 -25.46
N LYS A 289 -1.61 5.37 -24.88
CA LYS A 289 -0.27 5.98 -24.97
C LYS A 289 0.23 6.06 -26.43
N MET A 290 -0.04 5.04 -27.25
CA MET A 290 0.34 5.06 -28.67
C MET A 290 -0.41 6.13 -29.47
N ILE A 291 -1.67 6.41 -29.12
CA ILE A 291 -2.45 7.49 -29.76
C ILE A 291 -1.83 8.86 -29.44
N LYS A 292 -1.34 9.04 -28.21
CA LYS A 292 -0.69 10.29 -27.78
C LYS A 292 0.61 10.56 -28.54
N VAL A 293 1.44 9.52 -28.75
CA VAL A 293 2.73 9.63 -29.46
C VAL A 293 2.58 9.93 -30.95
N ARG A 294 1.42 9.63 -31.55
CA ARG A 294 1.18 9.89 -32.99
C ARG A 294 0.83 11.34 -33.32
N ASN A 295 0.54 12.16 -32.31
CA ASN A 295 0.04 13.52 -32.45
C ASN A 295 0.99 14.58 -31.86
N GLU A 296 2.22 14.19 -31.52
CA GLU A 296 3.38 15.05 -31.23
C GLU A 296 4.36 14.98 -32.41
#